data_AF-Q8X133-F1
#
_entry.id   AF-Q8X133-F1
#
_cell.length_a   1.000
_cell.length_b   1.000
_cell.length_c   1.000
_cell.angle_alpha   90.00
_cell.angle_beta   90.00
_cell.angle_gamma   90.00
#
_symmetry.space_group_name_H-M   'P 1'
#
loop_
_entity.id
_entity.type
_entity.pdbx_description
1 polymer ?
#
loop_
_entity_poly.entity_id
_entity_poly.type
_entity_poly.pdbx_seq_one_letter_code
_entity_poly.pdbx_strand_id
1 'polypeptide(L)'
;MDWWSELWLNEGFATWVGWLAVDHFYPEWDVWSRFVAEAVQQAFLLDSLRASHAIEVPVRNALEVDQIFDHISYMKGSSVIRMLSSHLGQETFLRGIAKYLKAHAYGNATTNDLWSALSEASGKDVTGFMDPWIRKIGFPLVTVAEEPNQITVAQKRYLASGDVKPEEDETLWWIPLGIKSGQEAKAVGERI
;
A
#
# COMPACT_ATOMS: atom_id res chain seq x y z
N MET A 1 1.42 9.37 16.40
CA MET A 1 0.28 8.49 16.73
C MET A 1 -0.35 8.93 18.03
N ASP A 2 -1.68 8.86 18.14
CA ASP A 2 -2.41 9.13 19.39
C ASP A 2 -2.51 7.89 20.27
N TRP A 3 -2.61 6.71 19.65
CA TRP A 3 -2.62 5.42 20.34
C TRP A 3 -1.94 4.32 19.52
N TRP A 4 -1.72 3.16 20.15
CA TRP A 4 -1.06 2.00 19.57
C TRP A 4 -1.78 1.40 18.35
N SER A 5 -3.08 1.66 18.21
CA SER A 5 -3.83 1.25 17.01
C SER A 5 -3.26 1.84 15.71
N GLU A 6 -2.49 2.93 15.82
CA GLU A 6 -1.89 3.65 14.72
C GLU A 6 -0.37 3.49 14.68
N LEU A 7 0.17 2.43 15.30
CA LEU A 7 1.61 2.11 15.31
C LEU A 7 2.24 2.19 13.91
N TRP A 8 1.49 1.75 12.89
CA TRP A 8 1.92 1.75 11.50
C TRP A 8 2.29 3.15 10.97
N LEU A 9 1.71 4.24 11.51
CA LEU A 9 2.05 5.61 11.15
C LEU A 9 3.51 5.91 11.44
N ASN A 10 4.06 5.32 12.50
CA ASN A 10 5.46 5.41 12.83
C ASN A 10 6.25 4.40 11.99
N GLU A 11 5.95 3.12 12.14
CA GLU A 11 6.82 2.04 11.64
C GLU A 11 6.76 1.88 10.11
N GLY A 12 5.57 1.92 9.52
CA GLY A 12 5.40 1.87 8.07
C GLY A 12 5.99 3.09 7.38
N PHE A 13 5.82 4.27 7.95
CA PHE A 13 6.41 5.51 7.41
C PHE A 13 7.93 5.53 7.55
N ALA A 14 8.47 5.17 8.73
CA ALA A 14 9.91 5.08 8.98
C ALA A 14 10.59 4.08 8.03
N THR A 15 9.95 2.93 7.81
CA THR A 15 10.42 1.93 6.84
C THR A 15 10.47 2.54 5.43
N TRP A 16 9.37 3.14 4.95
CA TRP A 16 9.32 3.74 3.60
C TRP A 16 10.34 4.87 3.42
N VAL A 17 10.45 5.81 4.36
CA VAL A 17 11.39 6.93 4.26
C VAL A 17 12.84 6.47 4.33
N GLY A 18 13.12 5.38 5.06
CA GLY A 18 14.43 4.73 5.06
C GLY A 18 14.84 4.26 3.66
N TRP A 19 13.97 3.51 2.98
CA TRP A 19 14.20 3.10 1.59
C TRP A 19 14.36 4.29 0.65
N LEU A 20 13.50 5.30 0.78
CA LEU A 20 13.57 6.51 -0.04
C LEU A 20 14.88 7.29 0.17
N ALA A 21 15.36 7.38 1.40
CA ALA A 21 16.62 8.06 1.69
C ALA A 21 17.81 7.31 1.10
N VAL A 22 17.84 5.98 1.20
CA VAL A 22 18.91 5.17 0.59
C VAL A 22 18.91 5.32 -0.93
N ASP A 23 17.73 5.26 -1.57
CA ASP A 23 17.60 5.48 -3.01
C ASP A 23 18.07 6.88 -3.43
N HIS A 24 17.79 7.91 -2.62
CA HIS A 24 18.24 9.27 -2.89
C HIS A 24 19.77 9.41 -2.80
N PHE A 25 20.41 8.79 -1.81
CA PHE A 25 21.86 8.90 -1.61
C PHE A 25 22.67 7.94 -2.49
N TYR A 26 22.10 6.77 -2.82
CA TYR A 26 22.76 5.68 -3.56
C TYR A 26 21.83 5.12 -4.66
N PRO A 27 21.44 5.95 -5.66
CA PRO A 27 20.50 5.53 -6.70
C PRO A 27 21.02 4.36 -7.55
N GLU A 28 22.35 4.18 -7.62
CA GLU A 28 22.99 3.08 -8.34
C GLU A 28 22.78 1.70 -7.70
N TRP A 29 22.27 1.64 -6.45
CA TRP A 29 22.00 0.37 -5.77
C TRP A 29 20.68 -0.28 -6.18
N ASP A 30 19.80 0.47 -6.87
CA ASP A 30 18.46 0.02 -7.28
C ASP A 30 17.70 -0.65 -6.13
N VAL A 31 17.62 0.06 -5.00
CA VAL A 31 17.06 -0.48 -3.77
C VAL A 31 15.57 -0.78 -3.88
N TRP A 32 14.85 -0.12 -4.80
CA TRP A 32 13.44 -0.40 -5.05
C TRP A 32 13.19 -1.78 -5.65
N SER A 33 14.13 -2.35 -6.43
CA SER A 33 14.04 -3.74 -6.87
C SER A 33 14.13 -4.71 -5.68
N ARG A 34 14.97 -4.40 -4.68
CA ARG A 34 15.07 -5.19 -3.45
C ARG A 34 13.84 -5.03 -2.56
N PHE A 35 13.29 -3.82 -2.46
CA PHE A 35 12.06 -3.53 -1.72
C PHE A 35 10.91 -4.46 -2.12
N VAL A 36 10.82 -4.85 -3.39
CA VAL A 36 9.78 -5.80 -3.85
C VAL A 36 9.93 -7.16 -3.15
N ALA A 37 11.14 -7.71 -3.07
CA ALA A 37 11.38 -9.00 -2.43
C ALA A 37 11.32 -8.92 -0.90
N GLU A 38 11.88 -7.85 -0.33
CA GLU A 38 12.09 -7.73 1.12
C GLU A 38 10.88 -7.16 1.87
N ALA A 39 10.09 -6.29 1.23
CA ALA A 39 8.90 -5.71 1.84
C ALA A 39 7.62 -6.26 1.21
N VAL A 40 7.40 -6.06 -0.10
CA VAL A 40 6.12 -6.36 -0.75
C VAL A 40 5.79 -7.86 -0.68
N GLN A 41 6.72 -8.74 -1.04
CA GLN A 41 6.49 -10.19 -0.99
C GLN A 41 6.32 -10.71 0.43
N GLN A 42 7.08 -10.18 1.40
CA GLN A 42 6.94 -10.55 2.82
C GLN A 42 5.57 -10.15 3.38
N ALA A 43 5.09 -8.95 3.02
CA ALA A 43 3.76 -8.49 3.36
C ALA A 43 2.68 -9.41 2.75
N PHE A 44 2.78 -9.75 1.46
CA PHE A 44 1.81 -10.63 0.81
C PHE A 44 1.78 -12.04 1.39
N LEU A 45 2.93 -12.60 1.77
CA LEU A 45 2.98 -13.93 2.39
C LEU A 45 2.14 -13.98 3.67
N LEU A 46 2.36 -13.04 4.59
CA LEU A 46 1.62 -12.98 5.84
C LEU A 46 0.15 -12.59 5.62
N ASP A 47 -0.09 -11.60 4.77
CA ASP A 47 -1.43 -11.03 4.57
C ASP A 47 -2.36 -11.90 3.71
N SER A 48 -1.81 -12.93 3.06
CA SER A 48 -2.58 -13.97 2.35
C SER A 48 -3.18 -15.01 3.28
N LEU A 49 -2.82 -14.99 4.57
CA LEU A 49 -3.37 -15.89 5.58
C LEU A 49 -4.68 -15.32 6.13
N ARG A 50 -5.66 -16.21 6.36
CA ARG A 50 -6.95 -15.84 6.97
C ARG A 50 -6.80 -15.22 8.37
N ALA A 51 -5.72 -15.59 9.07
CA ALA A 51 -5.36 -15.09 10.40
C ALA A 51 -4.57 -13.77 10.39
N SER A 52 -4.36 -13.13 9.23
CA SER A 52 -3.80 -11.77 9.15
C SER A 52 -4.70 -10.75 9.88
N HIS A 53 -4.22 -9.51 9.97
CA HIS A 53 -4.97 -8.37 10.50
C HIS A 53 -4.91 -7.16 9.56
N ALA A 54 -5.75 -6.16 9.83
CA ALA A 54 -5.70 -4.88 9.13
C ALA A 54 -4.44 -4.10 9.54
N ILE A 55 -4.01 -3.09 8.80
CA ILE A 55 -2.84 -2.29 9.20
C ILE A 55 -3.14 -1.48 10.47
N GLU A 56 -4.33 -0.88 10.52
CA GLU A 56 -4.85 -0.21 11.73
C GLU A 56 -5.73 -1.20 12.48
N VAL A 57 -5.28 -1.62 13.67
CA VAL A 57 -5.95 -2.60 14.52
C VAL A 57 -6.35 -1.95 15.83
N PRO A 58 -7.59 -2.14 16.33
CA PRO A 58 -7.95 -1.69 17.67
C PRO A 58 -7.07 -2.39 18.73
N VAL A 59 -6.24 -1.63 19.44
CA VAL A 59 -5.44 -2.11 20.57
C VAL A 59 -6.10 -1.67 21.86
N ARG A 60 -6.53 -2.61 22.71
CA ARG A 60 -7.24 -2.27 23.96
C ARG A 60 -6.29 -2.14 25.14
N ASN A 61 -5.22 -2.93 25.13
CA ASN A 61 -4.21 -2.95 26.17
C ASN A 61 -2.82 -2.82 25.54
N ALA A 62 -1.94 -2.02 26.12
CA ALA A 62 -0.56 -1.88 25.67
C ALA A 62 0.21 -3.22 25.64
N LEU A 63 -0.19 -4.21 26.45
CA LEU A 63 0.38 -5.56 26.40
C LEU A 63 0.04 -6.33 25.11
N GLU A 64 -0.93 -5.87 24.33
CA GLU A 64 -1.29 -6.45 23.02
C GLU A 64 -0.42 -5.87 21.89
N VAL A 65 0.41 -4.86 22.17
CA VAL A 65 1.17 -4.16 21.13
C VAL A 65 2.14 -5.08 20.40
N ASP A 66 2.74 -6.05 21.09
CA ASP A 66 3.68 -7.02 20.51
C ASP A 66 3.02 -7.85 19.39
N GLN A 67 1.68 -7.94 19.37
CA GLN A 67 0.94 -8.65 18.32
C GLN A 67 0.92 -7.91 16.99
N ILE A 68 1.14 -6.60 16.99
CA ILE A 68 1.13 -5.76 15.78
C ILE A 68 2.53 -5.26 15.39
N PHE A 69 3.57 -5.65 16.13
CA PHE A 69 4.98 -5.45 15.74
C PHE A 69 5.41 -6.54 14.75
N ASP A 70 4.83 -6.53 13.55
CA ASP A 70 5.01 -7.58 12.56
C ASP A 70 5.17 -7.06 11.12
N HIS A 71 5.23 -7.96 10.14
CA HIS A 71 5.38 -7.56 8.74
C HIS A 71 4.18 -6.77 8.18
N ILE A 72 2.99 -6.82 8.81
CA ILE A 72 1.83 -6.02 8.36
C ILE A 72 2.06 -4.54 8.68
N SER A 73 2.39 -4.21 9.93
CA SER A 73 2.58 -2.80 10.33
C SER A 73 3.78 -2.14 9.62
N TYR A 74 4.85 -2.91 9.37
CA TYR A 74 6.07 -2.41 8.73
C TYR A 74 6.03 -2.53 7.21
N MET A 75 5.93 -3.75 6.68
CA MET A 75 6.14 -4.04 5.27
C MET A 75 4.89 -3.74 4.43
N LYS A 76 3.69 -4.13 4.90
CA LYS A 76 2.44 -3.74 4.21
C LYS A 76 2.23 -2.24 4.34
N GLY A 77 2.42 -1.68 5.54
CA GLY A 77 2.35 -0.22 5.78
C GLY A 77 3.22 0.60 4.82
N SER A 78 4.52 0.29 4.74
CA SER A 78 5.45 0.97 3.83
C SER A 78 5.11 0.74 2.34
N SER A 79 4.64 -0.45 1.96
CA SER A 79 4.23 -0.76 0.59
C SER A 79 3.00 0.05 0.16
N VAL A 80 2.03 0.20 1.06
CA VAL A 80 0.83 1.03 0.84
C VAL A 80 1.20 2.51 0.77
N ILE A 81 2.12 3.00 1.61
CA ILE A 81 2.66 4.37 1.52
C ILE A 81 3.35 4.59 0.17
N ARG A 82 4.18 3.65 -0.29
CA ARG A 82 4.86 3.73 -1.59
C ARG A 82 3.85 3.80 -2.75
N MET A 83 2.81 2.98 -2.70
CA MET A 83 1.73 2.98 -3.70
C MET A 83 1.03 4.35 -3.74
N LEU A 84 0.68 4.89 -2.57
CA LEU A 84 0.03 6.19 -2.46
C LEU A 84 0.94 7.34 -2.93
N SER A 85 2.19 7.37 -2.49
CA SER A 85 3.18 8.37 -2.88
C SER A 85 3.40 8.38 -4.40
N SER A 86 3.47 7.19 -5.02
CA SER A 86 3.54 7.06 -6.48
C SER A 86 2.27 7.58 -7.17
N HIS A 87 1.08 7.31 -6.62
CA HIS A 87 -0.18 7.77 -7.21
C HIS A 87 -0.37 9.28 -7.12
N LEU A 88 -0.03 9.89 -5.98
CA LEU A 88 -0.15 11.34 -5.78
C LEU A 88 0.97 12.14 -6.45
N GLY A 89 2.08 11.47 -6.77
CA GLY A 89 3.34 12.11 -7.12
C GLY A 89 4.12 12.48 -5.86
N GLN A 90 5.40 12.12 -5.84
CA GLN A 90 6.25 12.21 -4.65
C GLN A 90 6.35 13.64 -4.10
N GLU A 91 6.46 14.67 -4.94
CA GLU A 91 6.52 16.06 -4.48
C GLU A 91 5.25 16.49 -3.75
N THR A 92 4.08 16.13 -4.30
CA THR A 92 2.79 16.43 -3.70
C THR A 92 2.61 15.66 -2.39
N PHE A 93 3.01 14.40 -2.37
CA PHE A 93 3.02 13.57 -1.17
C PHE A 93 3.88 14.21 -0.06
N LEU A 94 5.15 14.53 -0.36
CA LEU A 94 6.08 15.14 0.61
C LEU A 94 5.60 16.51 1.10
N ARG A 95 4.95 17.31 0.24
CA ARG A 95 4.31 18.56 0.64
C ARG A 95 3.18 18.33 1.65
N GLY A 96 2.36 17.31 1.47
CA GLY A 96 1.33 16.91 2.43
C GLY A 96 1.92 16.42 3.74
N ILE A 97 2.98 15.60 3.70
CA ILE A 97 3.72 15.18 4.89
C ILE A 97 4.30 16.37 5.65
N ALA A 98 4.91 17.35 4.95
CA ALA A 98 5.45 18.54 5.59
C ALA A 98 4.36 19.35 6.31
N LYS A 99 3.17 19.47 5.73
CA LYS A 99 2.00 20.11 6.38
C LYS A 99 1.55 19.33 7.61
N TYR A 100 1.39 18.02 7.48
CA TYR A 100 1.02 17.12 8.58
C TYR A 100 1.99 17.26 9.77
N LEU A 101 3.29 17.09 9.53
CA LEU A 101 4.30 17.18 10.58
C LEU A 101 4.33 18.57 11.25
N LYS A 102 4.12 19.65 10.48
CA LYS A 102 4.09 21.01 11.03
C LYS A 102 2.83 21.26 11.86
N ALA A 103 1.67 20.76 11.43
CA ALA A 103 0.41 20.95 12.13
C ALA A 103 0.36 20.21 13.48
N HIS A 104 1.02 19.05 13.56
CA HIS A 104 1.04 18.20 14.75
C HIS A 104 2.40 18.20 15.48
N ALA A 105 3.23 19.22 15.23
CA ALA A 105 4.55 19.31 15.84
C ALA A 105 4.44 19.32 17.37
N TYR A 106 5.25 18.49 18.03
CA TYR A 106 5.28 18.33 19.49
C TYR A 106 3.98 17.81 20.12
N GLY A 107 3.08 17.24 19.31
CA GLY A 107 1.83 16.64 19.77
C GLY A 107 1.60 15.25 19.17
N ASN A 108 0.36 14.80 19.29
CA ASN A 108 -0.12 13.55 18.73
C ASN A 108 -0.88 13.78 17.41
N ALA A 109 -1.04 12.72 16.65
CA ALA A 109 -1.68 12.75 15.34
C ALA A 109 -2.22 11.36 15.00
N THR A 110 -3.28 11.35 14.21
CA THR A 110 -4.03 10.16 13.81
C THR A 110 -3.84 9.82 12.34
N THR A 111 -4.32 8.65 11.93
CA THR A 111 -4.38 8.23 10.52
C THR A 111 -5.22 9.22 9.70
N ASN A 112 -6.33 9.71 10.28
CA ASN A 112 -7.22 10.67 9.62
C ASN A 112 -6.56 12.04 9.44
N ASP A 113 -5.68 12.45 10.36
CA ASP A 113 -4.90 13.70 10.23
C ASP A 113 -3.93 13.61 9.04
N LEU A 114 -3.26 12.46 8.87
CA LEU A 114 -2.39 12.20 7.71
C LEU A 114 -3.19 12.26 6.41
N TRP A 115 -4.35 11.57 6.34
CA TRP A 115 -5.20 11.59 5.15
C TRP A 115 -5.76 12.96 4.83
N SER A 116 -6.13 13.74 5.85
CA SER A 116 -6.61 15.11 5.65
C SER A 116 -5.52 15.99 5.03
N ALA A 117 -4.29 15.93 5.54
CA ALA A 117 -3.17 16.71 5.01
C ALA A 117 -2.79 16.30 3.58
N LEU A 118 -2.80 15.00 3.26
CA LEU A 118 -2.53 14.49 1.92
C LEU A 118 -3.67 14.81 0.93
N SER A 119 -4.92 14.79 1.40
CA SER A 119 -6.08 15.19 0.61
C SER A 119 -6.01 16.67 0.24
N GLU A 120 -5.69 17.54 1.20
CA GLU A 120 -5.50 18.97 0.97
C GLU A 120 -4.36 19.24 -0.02
N ALA A 121 -3.22 18.54 0.12
CA ALA A 121 -2.05 18.75 -0.73
C ALA A 121 -2.24 18.27 -2.18
N SER A 122 -3.11 17.28 -2.40
CA SER A 122 -3.32 16.61 -3.69
C SER A 122 -4.63 16.98 -4.39
N GLY A 123 -5.61 17.55 -3.66
CA GLY A 123 -6.95 17.79 -4.17
C GLY A 123 -7.77 16.51 -4.43
N LYS A 124 -7.36 15.38 -3.86
CA LYS A 124 -8.04 14.07 -3.98
C LYS A 124 -8.57 13.63 -2.62
N ASP A 125 -9.64 12.83 -2.62
CA ASP A 125 -10.18 12.23 -1.39
C ASP A 125 -9.34 11.02 -0.96
N VAL A 126 -8.18 11.27 -0.34
CA VAL A 126 -7.24 10.22 0.07
C VAL A 126 -7.88 9.27 1.08
N THR A 127 -8.67 9.81 2.02
CA THR A 127 -9.41 9.00 3.01
C THR A 127 -10.31 7.98 2.31
N GLY A 128 -11.14 8.43 1.37
CA GLY A 128 -12.14 7.59 0.72
C GLY A 128 -11.56 6.35 0.03
N PHE A 129 -10.37 6.46 -0.56
CA PHE A 129 -9.76 5.34 -1.28
C PHE A 129 -8.65 4.60 -0.52
N MET A 130 -8.08 5.18 0.53
CA MET A 130 -7.04 4.51 1.35
C MET A 130 -7.62 3.72 2.51
N ASP A 131 -8.80 4.07 3.01
CA ASP A 131 -9.44 3.36 4.12
C ASP A 131 -9.50 1.83 3.94
N PRO A 132 -9.88 1.28 2.77
CA PRO A 132 -9.85 -0.17 2.55
C PRO A 132 -8.46 -0.80 2.71
N TRP A 133 -7.39 -0.08 2.37
CA TRP A 133 -6.02 -0.60 2.49
C TRP A 133 -5.52 -0.67 3.93
N ILE A 134 -6.04 0.22 4.79
CA ILE A 134 -5.57 0.36 6.16
C ILE A 134 -6.45 -0.40 7.14
N ARG A 135 -7.78 -0.32 6.95
CA ARG A 135 -8.78 -0.79 7.91
C ARG A 135 -9.39 -2.15 7.56
N LYS A 136 -9.05 -2.73 6.40
CA LYS A 136 -9.50 -4.07 6.01
C LYS A 136 -8.32 -5.04 5.96
N ILE A 137 -8.61 -6.29 6.33
CA ILE A 137 -7.65 -7.39 6.34
C ILE A 137 -7.41 -7.87 4.89
N GLY A 138 -6.18 -8.22 4.56
CA GLY A 138 -5.83 -8.78 3.26
C GLY A 138 -5.61 -7.73 2.16
N PHE A 139 -5.54 -8.24 0.93
CA PHE A 139 -5.29 -7.48 -0.28
C PHE A 139 -5.99 -8.15 -1.48
N PRO A 140 -6.20 -7.41 -2.60
CA PRO A 140 -6.89 -7.95 -3.76
C PRO A 140 -5.96 -8.76 -4.67
N LEU A 141 -6.46 -9.88 -5.19
CA LEU A 141 -6.06 -10.48 -6.46
C LEU A 141 -6.80 -9.75 -7.58
N VAL A 142 -6.06 -9.21 -8.55
CA VAL A 142 -6.62 -8.60 -9.75
C VAL A 142 -6.55 -9.59 -10.90
N THR A 143 -7.70 -9.96 -11.43
CA THR A 143 -7.81 -10.80 -12.64
C THR A 143 -8.06 -9.90 -13.83
N VAL A 144 -7.22 -10.03 -14.86
CA VAL A 144 -7.35 -9.32 -16.13
C VAL A 144 -7.68 -10.33 -17.22
N ALA A 145 -8.75 -10.09 -17.96
CA ALA A 145 -9.13 -10.84 -19.15
C ALA A 145 -9.12 -9.90 -20.36
N GLU A 146 -8.53 -10.36 -21.46
CA GLU A 146 -8.41 -9.60 -22.70
C GLU A 146 -9.23 -10.27 -23.80
N GLU A 147 -10.07 -9.49 -24.44
CA GLU A 147 -10.88 -9.83 -25.61
C GLU A 147 -10.59 -8.81 -26.71
N PRO A 148 -10.95 -9.08 -27.99
CA PRO A 148 -10.77 -8.11 -29.07
C PRO A 148 -11.40 -6.76 -28.71
N ASN A 149 -10.56 -5.73 -28.58
CA ASN A 149 -10.93 -4.36 -28.20
C ASN A 149 -11.52 -4.19 -26.78
N GLN A 150 -11.35 -5.16 -25.88
CA GLN A 150 -11.87 -5.06 -24.51
C GLN A 150 -10.90 -5.67 -23.50
N ILE A 151 -10.67 -4.93 -22.41
CA ILE A 151 -9.98 -5.44 -21.22
C ILE A 151 -10.98 -5.42 -20.07
N THR A 152 -11.23 -6.59 -19.48
CA THR A 152 -12.07 -6.74 -18.30
C THR A 152 -11.18 -6.94 -17.08
N VAL A 153 -11.40 -6.13 -16.05
CA VAL A 153 -10.67 -6.20 -14.79
C VAL A 153 -11.64 -6.55 -13.68
N ALA A 154 -11.30 -7.57 -12.89
CA ALA A 154 -12.03 -7.95 -11.69
C ALA A 154 -11.06 -8.02 -10.50
N GLN A 155 -11.58 -7.78 -9.30
CA GLN A 155 -10.82 -7.96 -8.06
C GLN A 155 -11.57 -8.89 -7.11
N LYS A 156 -10.80 -9.66 -6.34
CA LYS A 156 -11.27 -10.48 -5.22
C LYS A 156 -10.21 -10.48 -4.13
N ARG A 157 -10.57 -10.66 -2.86
CA ARG A 157 -9.60 -10.91 -1.80
C ARG A 157 -8.72 -12.11 -2.17
N TYR A 158 -7.42 -11.96 -2.00
CA TYR A 158 -6.49 -13.08 -2.13
C TYR A 158 -6.36 -13.84 -0.81
N LEU A 159 -6.41 -15.18 -0.87
CA LEU A 159 -6.01 -16.07 0.21
C LEU A 159 -5.17 -17.22 -0.35
N ALA A 160 -4.08 -17.56 0.32
CA ALA A 160 -3.20 -18.64 -0.10
C ALA A 160 -3.88 -20.02 -0.10
N SER A 161 -4.92 -20.20 0.70
CA SER A 161 -5.71 -21.44 0.78
C SER A 161 -6.66 -21.64 -0.40
N GLY A 162 -6.94 -20.60 -1.19
CA GLY A 162 -7.81 -20.68 -2.37
C GLY A 162 -9.31 -20.85 -2.08
N ASP A 163 -9.74 -20.81 -0.82
CA ASP A 163 -11.11 -21.04 -0.36
C ASP A 163 -11.76 -19.76 0.22
N VAL A 164 -11.62 -18.63 -0.49
CA VAL A 164 -12.24 -17.35 -0.10
C VAL A 164 -13.76 -17.49 -0.08
N LYS A 165 -14.40 -17.16 1.04
CA LYS A 165 -15.87 -17.17 1.15
C LYS A 165 -16.48 -15.82 0.78
N PRO A 166 -17.75 -15.77 0.33
CA PRO A 166 -18.40 -14.51 -0.05
C PRO A 166 -18.37 -13.43 1.04
N GLU A 167 -18.58 -13.80 2.31
CA GLU A 167 -18.53 -12.89 3.45
C GLU A 167 -17.12 -12.34 3.75
N GLU A 168 -16.09 -12.90 3.11
CA GLU A 168 -14.69 -12.48 3.24
C GLU A 168 -14.21 -11.65 2.05
N ASP A 169 -15.06 -11.48 1.03
CA ASP A 169 -14.80 -10.81 -0.24
C ASP A 169 -15.72 -9.59 -0.46
N GLU A 170 -16.09 -8.91 0.62
CA GLU A 170 -16.99 -7.73 0.58
C GLU A 170 -16.23 -6.42 0.35
N THR A 171 -14.91 -6.43 0.46
CA THR A 171 -14.10 -5.20 0.36
C THR A 171 -13.80 -4.90 -1.10
N LEU A 172 -14.12 -3.67 -1.52
CA LEU A 172 -13.65 -3.14 -2.79
C LEU A 172 -12.42 -2.28 -2.53
N TRP A 173 -11.26 -2.70 -3.04
CA TRP A 173 -10.03 -1.92 -2.95
C TRP A 173 -9.97 -0.93 -4.11
N TRP A 174 -9.54 0.29 -3.80
CA TRP A 174 -9.02 1.18 -4.83
C TRP A 174 -7.64 0.68 -5.25
N ILE A 175 -7.43 0.44 -6.54
CA ILE A 175 -6.17 -0.09 -7.07
C ILE A 175 -5.71 0.84 -8.19
N PRO A 176 -4.61 1.60 -8.02
CA PRO A 176 -4.08 2.44 -9.09
C PRO A 176 -3.41 1.58 -10.16
N LEU A 177 -4.16 1.23 -11.21
CA LEU A 177 -3.67 0.45 -12.34
C LEU A 177 -3.05 1.35 -13.41
N GLY A 178 -1.90 0.94 -13.94
CA GLY A 178 -1.28 1.52 -15.13
C GLY A 178 -1.26 0.51 -16.27
N ILE A 179 -1.69 0.91 -17.46
CA ILE A 179 -1.63 0.06 -18.66
C ILE A 179 -0.41 0.46 -19.48
N LYS A 180 0.43 -0.52 -19.80
CA LYS A 180 1.53 -0.37 -20.76
C LYS A 180 1.34 -1.41 -21.85
N SER A 181 0.91 -0.99 -23.03
CA SER A 181 0.87 -1.86 -24.22
C SER A 181 2.28 -2.03 -24.80
N GLY A 182 2.59 -3.24 -25.28
CA GLY A 182 3.75 -3.45 -26.13
C GLY A 182 3.55 -2.80 -27.50
N GLN A 183 4.64 -2.42 -28.17
CA GLN A 183 4.56 -2.19 -29.61
C GLN A 183 4.16 -3.51 -30.29
N GLU A 184 3.28 -3.46 -31.30
CA GLU A 184 3.01 -4.63 -32.14
C GLU A 184 4.33 -5.25 -32.58
N ALA A 185 4.54 -6.53 -32.23
CA ALA A 185 5.66 -7.27 -32.77
C ALA A 185 5.49 -7.28 -34.29
N LYS A 186 6.37 -6.58 -35.01
CA LYS A 186 6.44 -6.70 -36.47
C LYS A 186 6.57 -8.18 -36.80
N ALA A 187 5.58 -8.70 -37.52
CA ALA A 187 5.59 -10.07 -38.03
C ALA A 187 6.98 -10.33 -38.64
N VAL A 188 7.74 -11.23 -38.01
CA VAL A 188 8.97 -11.73 -38.58
C VAL A 188 8.53 -12.53 -39.79
N GLY A 189 8.76 -11.96 -40.97
CA GLY A 189 8.33 -12.52 -42.24
C GLY A 189 8.69 -14.00 -42.35
N GLU A 190 7.73 -14.76 -42.87
CA GLU A 190 7.90 -16.17 -43.24
C GLU A 190 9.20 -16.31 -44.05
N ARG A 191 10.17 -17.03 -43.48
CA ARG A 191 11.29 -17.54 -44.28
C ARG A 191 10.76 -18.73 -45.07
N ILE A 192 10.77 -18.54 -46.40
CA ILE A 192 10.67 -19.57 -47.43
C ILE A 192 11.68 -20.69 -47.14
#